data_AF-A0AAU1PP01-F1
#
_entry.id   AF-A0AAU1PP01-F1
#
_cell.length_a   1.000
_cell.length_b   1.000
_cell.length_c   1.000
_cell.angle_alpha   90.00
_cell.angle_beta   90.00
_cell.angle_gamma   90.00
#
_symmetry.space_group_name_H-M   'P 1'
#
loop_
_entity.id
_entity.type
_entity.pdbx_description
1 polymer ?
#
loop_
_entity_poly.entity_id
_entity_poly.type
_entity_poly.pdbx_seq_one_letter_code
_entity_poly.pdbx_strand_id
1 'polypeptide(L)'
;MTPVPFITLRENEHDVSDHSLALRPFRNGLGLCYADEHDDDRDPSGILYARVTQTRNPTNWPTGKPHWKQVHPSRQRECATHMLCHVCKNQPSHNEHGTLFIDVPSTQGHPEASQLEGLRTFQPPVCLRHAKTAIDLCPHLKRNAFVAMRVAAPRVVGMLGTPYTISGFTITPARTPGGTAMKQAIIPFNHPQRHYFLGAQYAIELNQVTVVDLEDELATAGHH
;
A
#
# COMPACT_ATOMS: atom_id res chain seq x y z
N MET A 1 13.65 22.01 -1.64
CA MET A 1 12.69 21.27 -2.48
C MET A 1 12.00 20.26 -1.58
N THR A 2 10.68 20.27 -1.47
CA THR A 2 9.94 19.37 -0.56
C THR A 2 10.07 17.93 -1.07
N PRO A 3 10.54 16.96 -0.24
CA PRO A 3 10.78 15.60 -0.72
C PRO A 3 9.46 14.91 -1.07
N VAL A 4 9.30 14.54 -2.34
CA VAL A 4 8.13 13.79 -2.81
C VAL A 4 8.27 12.32 -2.38
N PRO A 5 7.25 11.71 -1.76
CA PRO A 5 7.35 10.31 -1.35
C PRO A 5 7.71 9.36 -2.49
N PHE A 6 8.57 8.40 -2.19
CA PHE A 6 8.99 7.37 -3.14
C PHE A 6 7.81 6.58 -3.68
N ILE A 7 6.74 6.36 -2.92
CA ILE A 7 5.57 5.60 -3.38
C ILE A 7 4.60 6.40 -4.26
N THR A 8 4.78 7.71 -4.43
CA THR A 8 3.84 8.57 -5.16
C THR A 8 3.90 8.36 -6.67
N LEU A 9 2.77 8.08 -7.30
CA LEU A 9 2.62 8.00 -8.76
C LEU A 9 3.07 9.31 -9.43
N ARG A 10 3.68 9.22 -10.61
CA ARG A 10 4.27 10.33 -11.35
C ARG A 10 3.64 10.48 -12.73
N GLU A 11 3.81 11.66 -13.30
CA GLU A 11 3.49 11.95 -14.70
C GLU A 11 4.20 10.95 -15.64
N ASN A 12 3.51 10.51 -16.68
CA ASN A 12 3.92 9.46 -17.63
C ASN A 12 3.97 8.02 -17.06
N GLU A 13 3.47 7.81 -15.84
CA GLU A 13 3.19 6.49 -15.29
C GLU A 13 1.70 6.15 -15.51
N HIS A 14 1.43 5.03 -16.18
CA HIS A 14 0.10 4.65 -16.64
C HIS A 14 -0.23 3.23 -16.18
N ASP A 15 -1.47 3.02 -15.74
CA ASP A 15 -2.00 1.68 -15.54
C ASP A 15 -2.09 0.99 -16.91
N VAL A 16 -1.41 -0.14 -17.03
CA VAL A 16 -1.34 -0.94 -18.25
C VAL A 16 -1.91 -2.34 -18.04
N SER A 17 -2.61 -2.56 -16.91
CA SER A 17 -3.16 -3.86 -16.55
C SER A 17 -4.15 -4.35 -17.59
N ASP A 18 -5.08 -3.49 -18.02
CA ASP A 18 -6.17 -3.89 -18.93
C ASP A 18 -5.68 -4.29 -20.33
N HIS A 19 -4.47 -3.88 -20.75
CA HIS A 19 -3.97 -4.16 -22.11
C HIS A 19 -3.67 -5.64 -22.37
N SER A 20 -3.28 -6.38 -21.33
CA SER A 20 -2.89 -7.79 -21.44
C SER A 20 -3.73 -8.70 -20.55
N LEU A 21 -4.74 -8.17 -19.84
CA LEU A 21 -5.51 -8.96 -18.89
C LEU A 21 -6.32 -10.04 -19.62
N ALA A 22 -6.13 -11.29 -19.20
CA ALA A 22 -6.70 -12.47 -19.83
C ALA A 22 -7.14 -13.50 -18.79
N LEU A 23 -7.70 -14.61 -19.28
CA LEU A 23 -8.08 -15.77 -18.48
C LEU A 23 -7.21 -16.97 -18.84
N ARG A 24 -6.75 -17.69 -17.81
CA ARG A 24 -6.14 -19.01 -17.98
C ARG A 24 -6.77 -20.05 -17.06
N PRO A 25 -6.65 -21.36 -17.39
CA PRO A 25 -7.04 -22.42 -16.49
C PRO A 25 -6.24 -22.42 -15.18
N PHE A 26 -6.94 -22.65 -14.07
CA PHE A 26 -6.44 -22.94 -12.73
C PHE A 26 -7.08 -24.26 -12.25
N ARG A 27 -6.58 -24.82 -11.14
CA ARG A 27 -7.07 -26.11 -10.61
C ARG A 27 -8.60 -26.18 -10.43
N ASN A 28 -9.25 -25.07 -10.13
CA ASN A 28 -10.69 -24.99 -9.83
C ASN A 28 -11.48 -24.08 -10.79
N GLY A 29 -11.05 -23.90 -12.03
CA GLY A 29 -11.75 -23.08 -13.03
C GLY A 29 -10.82 -22.13 -13.77
N LEU A 30 -11.34 -21.01 -14.26
CA LEU A 30 -10.51 -19.95 -14.84
C LEU A 30 -9.95 -19.03 -13.75
N GLY A 31 -8.99 -18.19 -14.09
CA GLY A 31 -8.47 -17.12 -13.23
C GLY A 31 -7.76 -16.05 -14.05
N LEU A 32 -7.57 -14.87 -13.47
CA LEU A 32 -6.88 -13.75 -14.09
C LEU A 32 -5.42 -14.10 -14.34
N CYS A 33 -4.93 -13.70 -15.50
CA CYS A 33 -3.52 -13.68 -15.87
C CYS A 33 -3.23 -12.48 -16.78
N TYR A 34 -1.96 -12.26 -17.07
CA TYR A 34 -1.57 -11.49 -18.25
C TYR A 34 -1.26 -12.43 -19.41
N ALA A 35 -1.59 -12.03 -20.64
CA ALA A 35 -1.21 -12.77 -21.84
C ALA A 35 0.32 -12.91 -21.97
N ASP A 36 1.05 -11.92 -21.44
CA ASP A 36 2.51 -11.82 -21.32
C ASP A 36 2.95 -11.88 -19.84
N GLU A 37 2.32 -12.74 -19.03
CA GLU A 37 2.67 -12.90 -17.61
C GLU A 37 4.11 -13.41 -17.40
N HIS A 38 4.80 -12.79 -16.45
CA HIS A 38 6.10 -13.17 -15.93
C HIS A 38 5.98 -13.58 -14.45
N ASP A 39 6.99 -14.27 -13.93
CA ASP A 39 6.98 -14.76 -12.54
C ASP A 39 6.80 -13.65 -11.50
N ASP A 40 7.30 -12.44 -11.80
CA ASP A 40 7.21 -11.27 -10.91
C ASP A 40 5.84 -10.56 -10.93
N ASP A 41 4.90 -11.01 -11.77
CA ASP A 41 3.54 -10.46 -11.83
C ASP A 41 2.64 -11.00 -10.72
N ARG A 42 3.14 -11.88 -9.86
CA ARG A 42 2.34 -12.45 -8.77
C ARG A 42 3.00 -12.32 -7.42
N ASP A 43 2.15 -12.27 -6.42
CA ASP A 43 2.60 -12.55 -5.06
C ASP A 43 2.82 -14.06 -4.86
N PRO A 44 3.59 -14.45 -3.83
CA PRO A 44 3.83 -15.86 -3.51
C PRO A 44 2.55 -16.70 -3.32
N SER A 45 1.42 -16.06 -2.98
CA SER A 45 0.10 -16.70 -2.81
C SER A 45 -0.70 -16.83 -4.11
N GLY A 46 -0.20 -16.26 -5.20
CA GLY A 46 -0.74 -16.36 -6.56
C GLY A 46 -1.73 -15.27 -6.97
N ILE A 47 -1.88 -14.18 -6.22
CA ILE A 47 -2.63 -12.97 -6.62
C ILE A 47 -1.85 -12.27 -7.72
N LEU A 48 -2.54 -11.90 -8.81
CA LEU A 48 -1.96 -11.14 -9.91
C LEU A 48 -1.81 -9.67 -9.50
N TYR A 49 -0.64 -9.07 -9.72
CA TYR A 49 -0.41 -7.67 -9.45
C TYR A 49 -0.92 -6.77 -10.57
N ALA A 50 -1.52 -5.64 -10.21
CA ALA A 50 -1.71 -4.52 -11.12
C ALA A 50 -0.37 -3.99 -11.63
N ARG A 51 -0.31 -3.72 -12.93
CA ARG A 51 0.86 -3.18 -13.64
C ARG A 51 0.68 -1.69 -13.90
N VAL A 52 1.69 -0.92 -13.49
CA VAL A 52 1.79 0.51 -13.76
C VAL A 52 3.18 0.75 -14.34
N THR A 53 3.26 1.47 -15.46
CA THR A 53 4.56 1.86 -16.04
C THR A 53 5.29 2.79 -15.06
N GLN A 54 6.62 2.73 -15.07
CA GLN A 54 7.43 3.53 -14.15
C GLN A 54 8.57 4.19 -14.91
N THR A 55 8.79 5.47 -14.63
CA THR A 55 9.93 6.23 -15.16
C THR A 55 10.93 6.48 -14.04
N ARG A 56 12.18 6.05 -14.24
CA ARG A 56 13.23 6.12 -13.22
C ARG A 56 14.51 6.71 -13.78
N ASN A 57 15.24 7.43 -12.94
CA ASN A 57 16.57 7.92 -13.26
C ASN A 57 17.64 6.80 -13.07
N PRO A 58 18.92 7.03 -13.42
CA PRO A 58 19.98 6.04 -13.26
C PRO A 58 20.23 5.56 -11.81
N THR A 59 19.81 6.34 -10.81
CA THR A 59 19.88 5.93 -9.39
C THR A 59 18.61 5.20 -8.93
N ASN A 60 17.82 4.69 -9.88
CA ASN A 60 16.57 3.96 -9.65
C ASN A 60 15.48 4.77 -8.91
N TRP A 61 15.54 6.11 -9.00
CA TRP A 61 14.60 7.02 -8.36
C TRP A 61 13.49 7.47 -9.33
N PRO A 62 12.22 7.57 -8.89
CA PRO A 62 11.11 8.00 -9.75
C PRO A 62 11.31 9.42 -10.30
N THR A 63 11.02 9.61 -11.58
CA THR A 63 11.06 10.90 -12.27
C THR A 63 9.65 11.38 -12.64
N GLY A 64 9.51 12.61 -13.13
CA GLY A 64 8.21 13.20 -13.45
C GLY A 64 7.51 13.89 -12.27
N LYS A 65 6.52 14.73 -12.59
CA LYS A 65 5.74 15.49 -11.60
C LYS A 65 4.88 14.53 -10.76
N PRO A 66 4.73 14.73 -9.45
CA PRO A 66 3.89 13.87 -8.62
C PRO A 66 2.40 14.05 -8.90
N HIS A 67 1.70 12.92 -9.04
CA HIS A 67 0.26 12.83 -8.90
C HIS A 67 -0.06 12.62 -7.42
N TRP A 68 -0.19 13.72 -6.68
CA TRP A 68 -0.49 13.67 -5.25
C TRP A 68 -1.74 12.83 -4.97
N LYS A 69 -1.70 12.04 -3.87
CA LYS A 69 -2.71 11.05 -3.45
C LYS A 69 -2.79 9.76 -4.27
N GLN A 70 -2.09 9.67 -5.40
CA GLN A 70 -2.01 8.42 -6.15
C GLN A 70 -0.75 7.65 -5.75
N VAL A 71 -0.93 6.38 -5.43
CA VAL A 71 0.12 5.48 -4.98
C VAL A 71 0.50 4.59 -6.15
N HIS A 72 1.81 4.48 -6.44
CA HIS A 72 2.31 3.55 -7.43
C HIS A 72 2.36 2.13 -6.84
N PRO A 73 1.54 1.18 -7.34
CA PRO A 73 1.36 -0.16 -6.75
C PRO A 73 2.68 -0.89 -6.48
N SER A 74 3.56 -1.00 -7.47
CA SER A 74 4.84 -1.72 -7.32
C SER A 74 5.75 -1.08 -6.25
N ARG A 75 5.77 0.26 -6.14
CA ARG A 75 6.63 0.97 -5.19
C ARG A 75 6.09 0.88 -3.77
N GLN A 76 4.76 0.90 -3.60
CA GLN A 76 4.14 0.63 -2.32
C GLN A 76 4.41 -0.80 -1.86
N ARG A 77 4.27 -1.79 -2.76
CA ARG A 77 4.57 -3.19 -2.43
C ARG A 77 6.04 -3.38 -2.07
N GLU A 78 6.96 -2.74 -2.80
CA GLU A 78 8.39 -2.75 -2.48
C GLU A 78 8.65 -2.23 -1.06
N CYS A 79 8.08 -1.07 -0.70
CA CYS A 79 8.24 -0.53 0.66
C CYS A 79 7.56 -1.39 1.73
N ALA A 80 6.39 -1.96 1.45
CA ALA A 80 5.65 -2.80 2.40
C ALA A 80 6.34 -4.14 2.65
N THR A 81 6.83 -4.82 1.60
CA THR A 81 7.55 -6.10 1.72
C THR A 81 8.80 -5.98 2.57
N HIS A 82 9.56 -4.89 2.38
CA HIS A 82 10.85 -4.70 3.02
C HIS A 82 10.79 -3.77 4.24
N MET A 83 9.58 -3.37 4.66
CA MET A 83 9.33 -2.40 5.73
C MET A 83 10.22 -1.15 5.61
N LEU A 84 10.28 -0.56 4.42
CA LEU A 84 11.07 0.63 4.13
C LEU A 84 10.25 1.90 4.32
N CYS A 85 10.94 2.99 4.64
CA CYS A 85 10.36 4.33 4.65
C CYS A 85 9.74 4.63 3.28
N HIS A 86 8.42 4.84 3.24
CA HIS A 86 7.68 5.08 2.00
C HIS A 86 8.05 6.40 1.31
N VAL A 87 8.82 7.27 1.98
CA VAL A 87 9.31 8.53 1.44
C VAL A 87 10.68 8.39 0.79
N CYS A 88 11.67 7.85 1.50
CA CYS A 88 13.06 7.81 1.03
C CYS A 88 13.57 6.42 0.61
N LYS A 89 12.76 5.36 0.77
CA LYS A 89 13.15 3.97 0.48
C LYS A 89 14.31 3.43 1.36
N ASN A 90 14.69 4.14 2.41
CA ASN A 90 15.67 3.67 3.41
C ASN A 90 14.96 3.04 4.61
N GLN A 91 15.72 2.56 5.59
CA GLN A 91 15.18 2.05 6.84
C GLN A 91 14.27 3.09 7.52
N PRO A 92 13.10 2.66 8.04
CA PRO A 92 12.21 3.53 8.81
C PRO A 92 12.83 3.82 10.18
N SER A 93 12.17 4.68 10.97
CA SER A 93 12.57 4.83 12.36
C SER A 93 12.16 3.58 13.13
N HIS A 94 13.07 3.08 13.96
CA HIS A 94 12.87 1.91 14.80
C HIS A 94 13.51 2.17 16.17
N ASN A 95 12.81 1.81 17.24
CA ASN A 95 13.31 1.82 18.62
C ASN A 95 12.80 0.56 19.36
N GLU A 96 12.98 0.49 20.67
CA GLU A 96 12.54 -0.61 21.53
C GLU A 96 11.02 -0.88 21.49
N HIS A 97 10.23 0.13 21.11
CA HIS A 97 8.77 0.01 20.94
C HIS A 97 8.37 -0.40 19.51
N GLY A 98 9.33 -0.45 18.57
CA GLY A 98 9.15 -0.93 17.21
C GLY A 98 9.28 0.13 16.12
N THR A 99 8.73 -0.18 14.95
CA THR A 99 8.82 0.66 13.75
C THR A 99 7.79 1.78 13.76
N LEU A 100 8.17 2.98 13.32
CA LEU A 100 7.28 4.13 13.21
C LEU A 100 6.33 4.01 12.01
N PHE A 101 5.04 4.06 12.31
CA PHE A 101 3.94 4.21 11.36
C PHE A 101 3.16 5.50 11.66
N ILE A 102 2.58 6.08 10.62
CA ILE A 102 1.62 7.19 10.72
C ILE A 102 0.40 6.79 9.90
N ASP A 103 -0.78 6.96 10.46
CA ASP A 103 -2.03 6.74 9.73
C ASP A 103 -3.14 7.69 10.20
N VAL A 104 -4.29 7.69 9.53
CA VAL A 104 -5.52 8.34 9.98
C VAL A 104 -6.45 7.27 10.53
N PRO A 105 -6.70 7.22 11.85
CA PRO A 105 -7.64 6.28 12.43
C PRO A 105 -9.07 6.59 11.95
N SER A 106 -9.91 5.55 11.83
CA SER A 106 -11.33 5.71 11.46
C SER A 106 -12.19 6.29 12.60
N THR A 107 -11.70 6.23 13.84
CA THR A 107 -12.34 6.76 15.03
C THR A 107 -12.03 8.25 15.22
N GLN A 108 -13.04 9.05 15.56
CA GLN A 108 -12.81 10.45 15.92
C GLN A 108 -12.13 10.56 17.29
N GLY A 109 -11.17 11.48 17.42
CA GLY A 109 -10.42 11.73 18.66
C GLY A 109 -9.01 11.13 18.66
N HIS A 110 -8.40 11.05 19.83
CA HIS A 110 -7.11 10.40 20.05
C HIS A 110 -7.36 8.91 20.36
N PRO A 111 -7.10 7.99 19.42
CA PRO A 111 -7.33 6.57 19.67
C PRO A 111 -6.33 6.03 20.70
N GLU A 112 -6.83 5.21 21.62
CA GLU A 112 -6.01 4.40 22.50
C GLU A 112 -5.32 3.27 21.71
N ALA A 113 -4.17 2.80 22.18
CA ALA A 113 -3.42 1.72 21.52
C ALA A 113 -4.27 0.46 21.27
N SER A 114 -5.12 0.09 22.24
CA SER A 114 -6.03 -1.05 22.12
C SER A 114 -7.03 -0.95 20.96
N GLN A 115 -7.36 0.27 20.52
CA GLN A 115 -8.25 0.53 19.38
C GLN A 115 -7.53 0.42 18.03
N LEU A 116 -6.19 0.38 18.05
CA LEU A 116 -5.32 0.32 16.87
C LEU A 116 -4.71 -1.07 16.67
N GLU A 117 -4.82 -1.97 17.66
CA GLU A 117 -4.41 -3.37 17.52
C GLU A 117 -5.19 -4.06 16.39
N GLY A 118 -4.47 -4.69 15.46
CA GLY A 118 -5.05 -5.30 14.28
C GLY A 118 -5.50 -4.32 13.20
N LEU A 119 -5.24 -3.00 13.35
CA LEU A 119 -5.52 -2.01 12.32
C LEU A 119 -4.79 -2.38 11.04
N ARG A 120 -5.48 -2.28 9.90
CA ARG A 120 -4.90 -2.50 8.57
C ARG A 120 -4.66 -1.19 7.86
N THR A 121 -3.40 -0.94 7.55
CA THR A 121 -2.96 0.21 6.76
C THR A 121 -2.42 -0.22 5.40
N PHE A 122 -2.46 0.69 4.44
CA PHE A 122 -1.74 0.56 3.17
C PHE A 122 -0.51 1.49 3.12
N GLN A 123 -0.30 2.31 4.14
CA GLN A 123 0.86 3.19 4.23
C GLN A 123 2.02 2.39 4.84
N PRO A 124 3.12 2.19 4.09
CA PRO A 124 4.32 1.60 4.67
C PRO A 124 4.94 2.54 5.72
N PRO A 125 5.88 2.06 6.54
CA PRO A 125 6.43 2.83 7.65
C PRO A 125 7.19 4.09 7.17
N VAL A 126 7.62 4.91 8.12
CA VAL A 126 8.30 6.19 7.85
C VAL A 126 9.51 6.38 8.77
N CYS A 127 10.51 7.14 8.33
CA CYS A 127 11.60 7.57 9.19
C CYS A 127 11.34 8.96 9.77
N LEU A 128 11.94 9.27 10.93
CA LEU A 128 11.70 10.54 11.63
C LEU A 128 11.99 11.76 10.74
N ARG A 129 13.09 11.72 9.97
CA ARG A 129 13.43 12.77 8.98
C ARG A 129 12.28 13.11 8.03
N HIS A 130 11.46 12.13 7.67
CA HIS A 130 10.36 12.28 6.71
C HIS A 130 8.98 12.24 7.33
N ALA A 131 8.84 11.95 8.63
CA ALA A 131 7.56 11.84 9.31
C ALA A 131 6.73 13.15 9.20
N LYS A 132 7.34 14.28 9.53
CA LYS A 132 6.71 15.60 9.39
C LYS A 132 6.36 15.91 7.94
N THR A 133 7.26 15.61 7.00
CA THR A 133 7.00 15.84 5.58
C THR A 133 5.88 14.96 5.02
N ALA A 134 5.75 13.71 5.49
CA ALA A 134 4.68 12.81 5.09
C ALA A 134 3.32 13.37 5.51
N ILE A 135 3.21 13.94 6.72
CA ILE A 135 2.02 14.66 7.18
C ILE A 135 1.79 15.90 6.31
N ASP A 136 2.81 16.73 6.12
CA ASP A 136 2.68 18.00 5.41
C ASP A 136 2.27 17.84 3.94
N LEU A 137 2.72 16.79 3.29
CA LEU A 137 2.46 16.53 1.88
C LEU A 137 1.19 15.74 1.63
N CYS A 138 0.58 15.17 2.67
CA CYS A 138 -0.63 14.38 2.54
C CYS A 138 -1.85 15.24 2.93
N PRO A 139 -2.66 15.72 1.97
CA PRO A 139 -3.86 16.49 2.31
C PRO A 139 -4.84 15.71 3.17
N HIS A 140 -4.78 14.37 3.12
CA HIS A 140 -5.60 13.51 3.97
C HIS A 140 -5.15 13.55 5.44
N LEU A 141 -3.83 13.48 5.70
CA LEU A 141 -3.28 13.64 7.05
C LEU A 141 -3.41 15.08 7.57
N LYS A 142 -3.38 16.08 6.69
CA LYS A 142 -3.60 17.49 7.08
C LYS A 142 -5.04 17.81 7.49
N ARG A 143 -6.02 17.13 6.90
CA ARG A 143 -7.45 17.41 7.13
C ARG A 143 -8.05 16.61 8.27
N ASN A 144 -7.40 15.52 8.64
CA ASN A 144 -7.87 14.59 9.66
C ASN A 144 -6.85 14.55 10.81
N ALA A 145 -7.29 14.15 12.00
CA ALA A 145 -6.34 13.81 13.06
C ALA A 145 -5.51 12.59 12.61
N PHE A 146 -4.19 12.73 12.53
CA PHE A 146 -3.30 11.60 12.32
C PHE A 146 -2.91 10.99 13.68
N VAL A 147 -2.51 9.73 13.66
CA VAL A 147 -1.89 9.05 14.81
C VAL A 147 -0.51 8.56 14.41
N ALA A 148 0.48 8.83 15.27
CA ALA A 148 1.80 8.23 15.17
C ALA A 148 1.90 7.02 16.12
N MET A 149 2.48 5.94 15.62
CA MET A 149 2.50 4.66 16.31
C MET A 149 3.88 4.02 16.19
N ARG A 150 4.36 3.44 17.28
CA ARG A 150 5.41 2.43 17.27
C ARG A 150 4.76 1.06 17.20
N VAL A 151 5.17 0.24 16.24
CA VAL A 151 4.56 -1.06 15.98
C VAL A 151 5.65 -2.12 16.00
N ALA A 152 5.60 -3.02 16.99
CA ALA A 152 6.63 -4.05 17.16
C ALA A 152 6.42 -5.28 16.25
N ALA A 153 5.18 -5.55 15.83
CA ALA A 153 4.86 -6.72 14.99
C ALA A 153 4.02 -6.36 13.74
N PRO A 154 4.51 -5.49 12.82
CA PRO A 154 3.81 -5.21 11.57
C PRO A 154 3.88 -6.41 10.64
N ARG A 155 2.74 -6.79 10.02
CA ARG A 155 2.67 -7.96 9.13
C ARG A 155 1.87 -7.66 7.87
N VAL A 156 2.40 -8.03 6.71
CA VAL A 156 1.59 -8.03 5.49
C VAL A 156 0.60 -9.20 5.56
N VAL A 157 -0.70 -8.91 5.50
CA VAL A 157 -1.78 -9.91 5.70
C VAL A 157 -2.65 -10.13 4.45
N GLY A 158 -2.51 -9.29 3.44
CA GLY A 158 -3.29 -9.38 2.22
C GLY A 158 -3.04 -8.22 1.28
N MET A 159 -3.99 -7.99 0.38
CA MET A 159 -3.90 -6.92 -0.61
C MET A 159 -5.21 -6.17 -0.80
N LEU A 160 -5.06 -4.86 -1.01
CA LEU A 160 -6.05 -3.99 -1.64
C LEU A 160 -5.94 -4.12 -3.16
N GLY A 161 -7.06 -4.20 -3.86
CA GLY A 161 -7.08 -4.36 -5.30
C GLY A 161 -8.49 -4.49 -5.87
N THR A 162 -8.58 -4.79 -7.15
CA THR A 162 -9.84 -4.86 -7.89
C THR A 162 -10.29 -6.32 -8.01
N PRO A 163 -11.46 -6.69 -7.45
CA PRO A 163 -12.05 -7.99 -7.73
C PRO A 163 -12.66 -8.00 -9.14
N TYR A 164 -12.49 -9.10 -9.87
CA TYR A 164 -13.13 -9.34 -11.16
C TYR A 164 -14.10 -10.50 -11.08
N THR A 165 -15.10 -10.47 -11.96
CA THR A 165 -16.04 -11.55 -12.23
C THR A 165 -15.83 -12.07 -13.64
N ILE A 166 -16.00 -13.39 -13.79
CA ILE A 166 -15.91 -14.06 -15.09
C ILE A 166 -17.30 -14.56 -15.48
N SER A 167 -17.72 -14.23 -16.71
CA SER A 167 -18.90 -14.82 -17.34
C SER A 167 -18.50 -15.33 -18.72
N GLY A 168 -18.45 -16.66 -18.88
CA GLY A 168 -17.85 -17.28 -20.06
C GLY A 168 -16.37 -16.89 -20.20
N PHE A 169 -16.02 -16.21 -21.31
CA PHE A 169 -14.68 -15.70 -21.57
C PHE A 169 -14.54 -14.20 -21.30
N THR A 170 -15.58 -13.56 -20.77
CA THR A 170 -15.56 -12.12 -20.49
C THR A 170 -15.14 -11.87 -19.05
N ILE A 171 -14.15 -10.99 -18.88
CA ILE A 171 -13.69 -10.49 -17.60
C ILE A 171 -14.27 -9.10 -17.37
N THR A 172 -14.92 -8.88 -16.24
CA THR A 172 -15.41 -7.54 -15.86
C THR A 172 -15.09 -7.28 -14.39
N PRO A 173 -14.79 -6.03 -13.99
CA PRO A 173 -14.71 -5.69 -12.58
C PRO A 173 -16.01 -6.09 -11.87
N ALA A 174 -15.88 -6.71 -10.69
CA ALA A 174 -17.01 -7.16 -9.91
C ALA A 174 -17.92 -5.97 -9.55
N ARG A 175 -19.18 -6.25 -9.25
CA ARG A 175 -20.17 -5.22 -8.92
C ARG A 175 -20.69 -5.41 -7.49
N THR A 176 -21.01 -4.31 -6.82
CA THR A 176 -21.72 -4.31 -5.54
C THR A 176 -23.15 -4.82 -5.74
N PRO A 177 -23.88 -5.21 -4.68
CA PRO A 177 -25.29 -5.58 -4.78
C PRO A 177 -26.19 -4.51 -5.45
N GLY A 178 -25.77 -3.24 -5.45
CA GLY A 178 -26.43 -2.13 -6.16
C GLY A 178 -25.99 -1.93 -7.62
N GLY A 179 -25.21 -2.85 -8.20
CA GLY A 179 -24.77 -2.81 -9.60
C GLY A 179 -23.61 -1.87 -9.92
N THR A 180 -23.05 -1.16 -8.93
CA THR A 180 -21.88 -0.29 -9.11
C THR A 180 -20.61 -1.12 -9.17
N ALA A 181 -19.67 -0.79 -10.07
CA ALA A 181 -18.38 -1.46 -10.12
C ALA A 181 -17.64 -1.32 -8.77
N MET A 182 -17.27 -2.47 -8.18
CA MET A 182 -16.39 -2.55 -7.02
C MET A 182 -14.99 -2.16 -7.48
N LYS A 183 -14.62 -0.91 -7.20
CA LYS A 183 -13.31 -0.41 -7.58
C LYS A 183 -12.20 -1.02 -6.75
N GLN A 184 -12.46 -1.29 -5.47
CA GLN A 184 -11.46 -1.82 -4.55
C GLN A 184 -12.11 -2.72 -3.49
N ALA A 185 -11.41 -3.79 -3.13
CA ALA A 185 -11.67 -4.61 -1.96
C ALA A 185 -10.34 -5.00 -1.30
N ILE A 186 -10.39 -5.48 -0.06
CA ILE A 186 -9.22 -6.02 0.64
C ILE A 186 -9.45 -7.51 0.80
N ILE A 187 -8.52 -8.34 0.35
CA ILE A 187 -8.58 -9.79 0.57
C ILE A 187 -7.33 -10.29 1.29
N PRO A 188 -7.46 -11.27 2.21
CA PRO A 188 -6.32 -11.98 2.74
C PRO A 188 -5.71 -12.89 1.66
N PHE A 189 -4.44 -13.26 1.83
CA PHE A 189 -3.71 -14.10 0.86
C PHE A 189 -4.33 -15.48 0.61
N ASN A 190 -5.01 -16.05 1.60
CA ASN A 190 -5.66 -17.35 1.49
C ASN A 190 -7.10 -17.27 0.95
N HIS A 191 -7.57 -16.10 0.53
CA HIS A 191 -8.95 -15.93 0.06
C HIS A 191 -9.26 -16.90 -1.11
N PRO A 192 -10.42 -17.59 -1.11
CA PRO A 192 -10.75 -18.55 -2.17
C PRO A 192 -10.81 -17.94 -3.57
N GLN A 193 -11.24 -16.68 -3.67
CA GLN A 193 -11.37 -15.96 -4.95
C GLN A 193 -10.11 -15.17 -5.35
N ARG A 194 -8.96 -15.42 -4.71
CA ARG A 194 -7.72 -14.66 -4.98
C ARG A 194 -7.25 -14.72 -6.44
N HIS A 195 -7.60 -15.78 -7.16
CA HIS A 195 -7.31 -15.94 -8.59
C HIS A 195 -8.13 -15.02 -9.49
N TYR A 196 -9.17 -14.37 -8.96
CA TYR A 196 -10.00 -13.37 -9.65
C TYR A 196 -9.68 -11.94 -9.23
N PHE A 197 -8.55 -11.74 -8.55
CA PHE A 197 -8.22 -10.48 -7.90
C PHE A 197 -6.97 -9.86 -8.52
N LEU A 198 -7.07 -8.58 -8.87
CA LEU A 198 -5.95 -7.78 -9.33
C LEU A 198 -5.43 -6.91 -8.19
N GLY A 199 -4.36 -7.36 -7.54
CA GLY A 199 -3.77 -6.75 -6.35
C GLY A 199 -2.95 -5.50 -6.66
N ALA A 200 -3.26 -4.39 -5.99
CA ALA A 200 -2.54 -3.13 -6.14
C ALA A 200 -1.55 -2.91 -4.99
N GLN A 201 -2.05 -2.87 -3.75
CA GLN A 201 -1.26 -2.48 -2.58
C GLN A 201 -1.31 -3.56 -1.51
N TYR A 202 -0.20 -3.74 -0.80
CA TYR A 202 -0.16 -4.61 0.38
C TYR A 202 -0.89 -3.98 1.56
N ALA A 203 -1.71 -4.78 2.23
CA ALA A 203 -2.34 -4.46 3.50
C ALA A 203 -1.43 -4.92 4.64
N ILE A 204 -0.98 -3.97 5.46
CA ILE A 204 -0.14 -4.20 6.63
C ILE A 204 -1.03 -4.13 7.86
N GLU A 205 -1.10 -5.22 8.61
CA GLU A 205 -1.74 -5.29 9.92
C GLU A 205 -0.73 -4.87 11.00
N LEU A 206 -1.15 -3.92 11.85
CA LEU A 206 -0.35 -3.36 12.92
C LEU A 206 -0.68 -4.10 14.22
N ASN A 207 0.33 -4.70 14.85
CA ASN A 207 0.17 -5.42 16.11
C ASN A 207 1.26 -4.97 17.10
N GLN A 208 0.96 -5.04 18.40
CA GLN A 208 1.83 -4.53 19.48
C GLN A 208 2.11 -3.05 19.26
N VAL A 209 1.03 -2.28 19.23
CA VAL A 209 0.99 -0.85 18.94
C VAL A 209 1.22 -0.07 20.23
N THR A 210 2.12 0.91 20.17
CA THR A 210 2.25 1.98 21.16
C THR A 210 1.97 3.30 20.47
N VAL A 211 0.98 4.05 20.96
CA VAL A 211 0.71 5.40 20.45
C VAL A 211 1.78 6.35 20.98
N VAL A 212 2.33 7.18 20.11
CA VAL A 212 3.40 8.13 20.46
C VAL A 212 3.06 9.53 20.00
N ASP A 213 3.57 10.53 20.73
CA ASP A 213 3.57 11.90 20.26
C ASP A 213 4.73 12.09 19.26
N LEU A 214 4.40 12.58 18.06
CA LEU A 214 5.40 12.72 17.01
C LEU A 214 6.37 13.88 17.27
N GLU A 215 5.95 14.94 17.96
CA GLU A 215 6.82 16.06 18.29
C GLU A 215 7.88 15.64 19.32
N ASP A 216 7.49 14.86 20.33
CA ASP A 216 8.41 14.30 21.33
C ASP A 216 9.44 13.35 20.69
N GLU A 217 8.98 12.50 19.76
CA GLU A 217 9.84 11.60 18.97
C GLU A 217 10.88 12.37 18.13
N LEU A 218 10.46 13.49 17.53
CA LEU A 218 11.35 14.36 16.75
C LEU A 218 12.34 15.11 17.63
N ALA A 219 11.91 15.58 18.81
CA ALA A 219 12.77 16.27 19.76
C ALA A 219 13.87 15.34 20.30
N THR A 220 13.51 14.12 20.67
CA THR A 220 14.44 13.11 21.21
C THR A 220 15.52 12.73 20.19
N ALA A 221 15.16 12.57 18.92
CA ALA A 221 16.12 12.25 17.87
C ALA A 221 17.08 13.40 17.51
N GLY A 222 16.76 14.65 17.87
CA GLY A 222 17.64 15.81 17.67
C GLY A 222 18.76 15.93 18.71
N HIS A 223 18.75 15.10 19.76
CA HIS A 223 19.74 15.09 20.84
C HIS A 223 20.82 14.00 20.70
N HIS A 224 20.83 13.27 19.58
CA HIS A 224 21.83 12.27 19.22
C HIS A 224 22.65 12.70 18.00
#